data_AF-A0A9E5JS74-F1
#
_entry.id   AF-A0A9E5JS74-F1
#
_cell.length_a   1.000
_cell.length_b   1.000
_cell.length_c   1.000
_cell.angle_alpha   90.00
_cell.angle_beta   90.00
_cell.angle_gamma   90.00
#
_symmetry.space_group_name_H-M   'P 1'
#
loop_
_entity.id
_entity.type
_entity.pdbx_description
1 polymer ?
#
loop_
_entity_poly.entity_id
_entity_poly.type
_entity_poly.pdbx_seq_one_letter_code
_entity_poly.pdbx_strand_id
1 'polypeptide(L)'
;MTTVTLTINEHRIPLRDDIDVAALTEEIVEAVRGGGDFIHVDDTHGQSFEVLVTPHSRAMITQSEAALDMTAPDGGWTPSLELDF
;
A
#
# COMPACT_ATOMS: atom_id res chain seq x y z
N MET A 1 -0.03 14.53 7.97
CA MET A 1 0.08 14.06 6.57
C MET A 1 0.06 12.55 6.63
N THR A 2 -0.80 11.88 5.86
CA THR A 2 -0.95 10.43 5.92
C THR A 2 -0.10 9.81 4.83
N THR A 3 0.97 9.11 5.19
CA THR A 3 1.79 8.37 4.25
C THR A 3 1.18 6.99 4.05
N VAL A 4 0.86 6.66 2.80
CA VAL A 4 0.45 5.31 2.41
C VAL A 4 1.65 4.61 1.79
N THR A 5 1.92 3.38 2.19
CA THR A 5 3.00 2.56 1.63
C THR A 5 2.44 1.23 1.17
N LEU A 6 2.71 0.89 -0.09
CA LEU A 6 2.50 -0.45 -0.62
C LEU A 6 3.79 -1.25 -0.46
N THR A 7 3.69 -2.44 0.11
CA THR A 7 4.78 -3.41 0.16
C THR A 7 4.41 -4.65 -0.64
N ILE A 8 5.21 -5.01 -1.64
CA ILE A 8 5.05 -6.25 -2.43
C ILE A 8 6.38 -7.01 -2.43
N ASN A 9 6.39 -8.25 -1.92
CA ASN A 9 7.59 -9.11 -1.92
C ASN A 9 8.87 -8.39 -1.44
N GLU A 10 8.76 -7.64 -0.34
CA GLU A 10 9.84 -6.80 0.26
C GLU A 10 10.12 -5.45 -0.42
N HIS A 11 9.56 -5.18 -1.60
CA HIS A 11 9.65 -3.86 -2.24
C HIS A 11 8.63 -2.90 -1.65
N ARG A 12 9.11 -1.77 -1.14
CA ARG A 12 8.27 -0.72 -0.55
C ARG A 12 8.15 0.45 -1.51
N ILE A 13 6.91 0.84 -1.80
CA ILE A 13 6.56 1.93 -2.69
C ILE A 13 5.73 2.93 -1.86
N PRO A 14 6.29 4.10 -1.51
CA PRO A 14 5.52 5.16 -0.86
C PRO A 14 4.56 5.75 -1.90
N LEU A 15 3.26 5.56 -1.70
CA LEU A 15 2.23 5.98 -2.63
C LEU A 15 1.89 7.46 -2.43
N ARG A 16 1.38 8.10 -3.49
CA ARG A 16 0.87 9.47 -3.42
C ARG A 16 -0.24 9.63 -2.37
N ASP A 17 -0.33 10.83 -1.80
CA ASP A 17 -1.33 11.17 -0.79
C ASP A 17 -2.78 11.11 -1.29
N ASP A 18 -3.00 11.20 -2.62
CA ASP A 18 -4.32 11.15 -3.26
C ASP A 18 -4.73 9.75 -3.76
N ILE A 19 -3.95 8.71 -3.44
CA ILE A 19 -4.24 7.34 -3.86
C ILE A 19 -5.57 6.84 -3.28
N ASP A 20 -6.42 6.26 -4.12
CA ASP A 20 -7.59 5.51 -3.66
C ASP A 20 -7.16 4.10 -3.22
N VAL A 21 -6.98 3.95 -1.91
CA VAL A 21 -6.53 2.68 -1.31
C VAL A 21 -7.54 1.55 -1.53
N ALA A 22 -8.84 1.86 -1.60
CA ALA A 22 -9.86 0.84 -1.81
C ALA A 22 -9.79 0.29 -3.23
N ALA A 23 -9.70 1.18 -4.23
CA ALA A 23 -9.53 0.80 -5.63
C ALA A 23 -8.23 -0.01 -5.84
N LEU A 24 -7.10 0.45 -5.29
CA LEU A 24 -5.83 -0.26 -5.38
C LEU A 24 -5.89 -1.65 -4.73
N THR A 25 -6.61 -1.79 -3.61
CA THR A 25 -6.81 -3.08 -2.96
C THR A 25 -7.61 -4.02 -3.86
N GLU A 26 -8.66 -3.52 -4.51
CA GLU A 26 -9.47 -4.30 -5.45
C GLU A 26 -8.63 -4.79 -6.64
N GLU A 27 -7.83 -3.91 -7.24
CA GLU A 27 -6.91 -4.28 -8.34
C GLU A 27 -5.92 -5.37 -7.93
N ILE A 28 -5.33 -5.29 -6.73
CA ILE A 28 -4.44 -6.32 -6.19
C ILE A 28 -5.18 -7.65 -6.02
N VAL A 29 -6.39 -7.62 -5.47
CA VAL A 29 -7.22 -8.82 -5.24
C VAL A 29 -7.61 -9.46 -6.57
N GLU A 30 -8.01 -8.66 -7.57
CA GLU A 30 -8.34 -9.14 -8.90
C GLU A 30 -7.13 -9.76 -9.59
N ALA A 31 -5.96 -9.12 -9.52
CA ALA A 31 -4.71 -9.66 -10.07
C ALA A 31 -4.37 -11.03 -9.44
N VAL A 32 -4.45 -11.13 -8.11
CA VAL A 32 -4.24 -12.41 -7.39
C VAL A 32 -5.25 -13.47 -7.84
N ARG A 33 -6.55 -13.14 -7.89
CA ARG A 33 -7.59 -14.10 -8.29
C ARG A 33 -7.49 -14.52 -9.75
N GLY A 34 -7.00 -13.64 -10.62
CA GLY A 34 -6.79 -13.88 -12.05
C GLY A 34 -5.58 -14.76 -12.37
N GLY A 35 -4.75 -15.10 -11.38
CA GLY A 35 -3.50 -15.84 -11.60
C GLY A 35 -2.27 -14.95 -11.81
N GLY A 36 -2.45 -13.63 -11.76
CA GLY A 36 -1.44 -12.61 -11.78
C GLY A 36 -1.70 -11.53 -12.82
N ASP A 37 -1.41 -10.28 -12.49
CA ASP A 37 -1.54 -9.13 -13.39
C ASP A 37 -0.55 -8.00 -13.00
N PHE A 38 -0.34 -7.06 -13.91
CA PHE A 38 0.42 -5.85 -13.64
C PHE A 38 -0.51 -4.77 -13.10
N ILE A 39 -0.16 -4.22 -11.93
CA ILE A 39 -0.83 -3.05 -11.37
C ILE A 39 0.04 -1.81 -11.61
N HIS A 40 -0.61 -0.68 -11.92
CA HIS A 40 0.05 0.61 -12.06
C HIS A 40 0.03 1.34 -10.72
N VAL A 41 1.19 1.81 -10.25
CA VAL A 41 1.29 2.59 -9.00
C VAL A 41 2.18 3.81 -9.19
N ASP A 42 1.74 4.94 -8.63
CA ASP A 42 2.50 6.19 -8.62
C ASP A 42 3.04 6.48 -7.21
N ASP A 43 4.33 6.80 -7.14
CA ASP A 43 4.97 7.18 -5.87
C ASP A 43 4.79 8.67 -5.52
N THR A 44 5.18 9.02 -4.30
CA THR A 44 5.15 10.40 -3.81
C THR A 44 6.02 11.39 -4.61
N HIS A 45 7.00 10.92 -5.39
CA HIS A 45 7.88 11.74 -6.22
C HIS A 45 7.38 11.88 -7.66
N GLY A 46 6.23 11.28 -8.01
CA GLY A 46 5.66 11.28 -9.35
C GLY A 46 6.34 10.28 -10.30
N GLN A 47 7.00 9.26 -9.75
CA GLN A 47 7.47 8.10 -10.51
C GLN A 47 6.36 7.06 -10.60
N SER A 48 6.17 6.51 -11.80
CA SER A 48 5.21 5.44 -12.06
C SER A 48 5.91 4.09 -12.16
N PHE A 49 5.28 3.06 -11.63
CA PHE A 49 5.78 1.69 -11.63
C PHE A 49 4.68 0.75 -12.11
N GLU A 50 5.05 -0.23 -12.95
CA GLU A 50 4.23 -1.41 -13.18
C GLU A 50 4.73 -2.54 -12.29
N VAL A 51 3.86 -3.03 -11.41
CA VAL A 51 4.21 -4.06 -10.44
C VAL A 51 3.46 -5.33 -10.77
N LEU A 52 4.18 -6.42 -11.04
CA LEU A 52 3.58 -7.73 -11.22
C LEU A 52 3.11 -8.28 -9.87
N VAL A 53 1.80 -8.42 -9.72
CA VAL A 53 1.15 -9.08 -8.59
C VAL A 53 0.72 -10.47 -9.03
N THR A 54 1.03 -11.49 -8.23
CA THR A 54 0.71 -12.89 -8.52
C THR A 54 0.08 -13.53 -7.28
N PRO A 55 -0.55 -14.71 -7.39
CA PRO A 55 -1.03 -15.46 -6.22
C PRO A 55 0.03 -15.80 -5.18
N HIS A 56 1.32 -15.72 -5.55
CA HIS A 56 2.44 -15.96 -4.65
C HIS A 56 3.04 -14.67 -4.09
N SER A 57 2.55 -13.51 -4.54
CA SER A 57 3.01 -12.22 -4.06
C SER A 57 2.43 -11.94 -2.68
N ARG A 58 3.27 -11.46 -1.75
CA ARG A 58 2.83 -10.92 -0.47
C ARG A 58 2.65 -9.42 -0.60
N ALA A 59 1.40 -8.95 -0.60
CA ALA A 59 1.03 -7.55 -0.69
C ALA A 59 0.52 -7.04 0.67
N MET A 60 1.01 -5.88 1.11
CA MET A 60 0.56 -5.21 2.32
C MET A 60 0.46 -3.71 2.07
N ILE A 61 -0.66 -3.10 2.47
CA ILE A 61 -0.84 -1.66 2.45
C ILE A 61 -0.80 -1.16 3.88
N THR A 62 0.10 -0.21 4.16
CA THR A 62 0.21 0.43 5.47
C THR A 62 -0.11 1.90 5.35
N GLN A 63 -1.01 2.38 6.21
CA GLN A 63 -1.28 3.80 6.37
C GLN A 63 -0.64 4.27 7.68
N SER A 64 0.19 5.30 7.61
CA SER A 64 0.80 5.92 8.77
C SER A 64 0.54 7.41 8.73
N GLU A 65 -0.12 7.93 9.75
CA GLU A 65 -0.14 9.37 9.98
C GLU A 65 1.27 9.78 10.41
N ALA A 66 1.91 10.65 9.63
CA ALA A 66 3.08 11.36 10.11
C ALA A 66 2.61 12.22 11.29
N ALA A 67 2.77 11.68 12.50
CA ALA A 67 2.68 12.45 13.72
C ALA A 67 3.70 13.58 13.57
N LEU A 68 3.18 14.80 13.41
CA LEU A 68 3.98 15.99 13.72
C LEU A 68 4.46 15.77 15.14
N ASP A 69 5.77 15.56 15.31
CA ASP A 69 6.39 15.39 16.61
C ASP A 69 6.19 16.66 17.42
N MET A 70 5.09 16.67 18.16
CA MET A 70 4.84 17.51 19.32
C MET A 70 4.09 16.64 20.32
N THR A 71 4.90 15.86 21.07
CA THR A 71 4.58 15.29 22.39
C THR A 71 3.66 14.06 22.41
N ALA A 72 4.26 12.89 22.67
CA ALA A 72 3.58 11.69 23.18
C ALA A 72 3.01 11.95 24.60
N PRO A 73 2.02 11.17 25.14
CA PRO A 73 1.70 9.79 24.78
C PRO A 73 0.19 9.46 24.69
N ASP A 74 -0.06 8.17 24.46
CA ASP A 74 -1.32 7.42 24.60
C ASP A 74 -2.21 7.29 23.35
N GLY A 75 -2.04 6.15 22.67
CA GLY A 75 -3.16 5.41 22.07
C GLY A 75 -3.57 5.83 20.66
N GLY A 76 -2.71 5.62 19.67
CA GLY A 76 -3.10 5.68 18.25
C GLY A 76 -3.00 4.30 17.61
N TRP A 77 -4.14 3.64 17.41
CA TRP A 77 -4.23 2.43 16.58
C TRP A 77 -3.73 2.74 15.16
N THR A 78 -2.67 2.08 14.70
CA THR A 78 -2.33 2.02 13.27
C THR A 78 -3.16 0.90 12.62
N PRO A 79 -4.02 1.19 11.63
CA PRO A 79 -4.68 0.13 10.87
C PRO A 79 -3.66 -0.46 9.89
N SER A 80 -3.01 -1.55 10.29
CA SER A 80 -2.35 -2.47 9.37
C SER A 80 -3.40 -3.42 8.83
N LEU A 81 -3.73 -3.33 7.54
CA LEU A 81 -4.58 -4.32 6.88
C LEU A 81 -3.67 -5.40 6.28
N GLU A 82 -3.53 -6.52 7.00
CA GLU A 82 -2.89 -7.72 6.46
C GLU A 82 -3.92 -8.50 5.64
N LEU A 83 -3.65 -8.70 4.35
CA LEU A 83 -4.47 -9.51 3.46
C LEU A 83 -3.89 -10.93 3.42
N ASP A 84 -4.62 -11.89 4.01
CA ASP A 84 -4.33 -13.33 3.93
C ASP A 84 -5.26 -13.94 2.88
N PHE A 85 -4.68 -14.61 1.87
CA PHE A 85 -5.40 -15.24 0.76
C PHE A 85 -5.24 -16.76 0.79
#